data_AF-A0A0A9WLA5-F1
#
_entry.id   AF-A0A0A9WLA5-F1
#
_cell.length_a   1.000
_cell.length_b   1.000
_cell.length_c   1.000
_cell.angle_alpha   90.00
_cell.angle_beta   90.00
_cell.angle_gamma   90.00
#
_symmetry.space_group_name_H-M   'P 1'
#
loop_
_entity.id
_entity.type
_entity.pdbx_description
1 polymer ?
#
loop_
_entity_poly.entity_id
_entity_poly.type
_entity_poly.pdbx_seq_one_letter_code
_entity_poly.pdbx_strand_id
1 'polypeptide(L)'
;EKTDIIKPPSRTHVTCLQFEQEGDVVTADGDGFITIYSVDSEGAYFVRMEFEAHNKGISSLMMLSEGTLLSGGDKDRKIVAWDSLQNYKKITETKLPETFGGV
;
A
#
# COMPACT_ATOMS: atom_id res chain seq x y z
N GLU A 1 20.75 -17.98 -24.04
CA GLU A 1 20.02 -18.32 -22.81
C GLU A 1 20.28 -17.18 -21.81
N LYS A 2 19.30 -16.30 -21.61
CA LYS A 2 19.38 -15.18 -20.67
C LYS A 2 18.26 -15.39 -19.66
N THR A 3 18.63 -15.88 -18.50
CA THR A 3 17.78 -16.00 -17.32
C THR A 3 17.63 -14.63 -16.68
N ASP A 4 16.65 -13.85 -17.14
CA ASP A 4 16.18 -12.70 -16.36
C ASP A 4 15.15 -13.20 -15.35
N ILE A 5 15.73 -13.72 -14.27
CA ILE A 5 15.15 -13.93 -12.96
C ILE A 5 14.72 -12.55 -12.46
N ILE A 6 13.46 -12.23 -12.66
CA ILE A 6 12.49 -11.62 -11.74
C ILE A 6 11.30 -11.42 -12.67
N LYS A 7 10.36 -12.36 -12.61
CA LYS A 7 9.01 -12.07 -13.05
C LYS A 7 8.63 -10.81 -12.24
N PRO A 8 8.31 -9.66 -12.85
CA PRO A 8 7.75 -8.55 -12.08
C PRO A 8 6.61 -9.17 -11.25
N PRO A 9 6.49 -8.87 -9.95
CA PRO A 9 5.49 -9.51 -9.11
C PRO A 9 4.18 -9.48 -9.89
N SER A 10 3.59 -10.67 -10.11
CA SER A 10 2.41 -10.78 -10.95
C SER A 10 1.33 -10.00 -10.23
N ARG A 11 1.16 -8.72 -10.59
CA ARG A 11 0.29 -7.81 -9.85
C ARG A 11 -1.06 -8.48 -9.73
N THR A 12 -1.44 -8.75 -8.48
CA THR A 12 -2.74 -9.29 -8.16
C THR A 12 -3.80 -8.20 -8.33
N HIS A 13 -5.03 -8.57 -8.01
CA HIS A 13 -6.15 -7.65 -8.02
C HIS A 13 -5.89 -6.50 -7.03
N VAL A 14 -5.88 -5.26 -7.55
CA VAL A 14 -5.93 -4.06 -6.70
C VAL A 14 -7.23 -4.09 -5.93
N THR A 15 -7.14 -4.00 -4.61
CA THR A 15 -8.28 -4.13 -3.70
C THR A 15 -8.79 -2.78 -3.24
N CYS A 16 -7.91 -1.77 -3.18
CA CYS A 16 -8.25 -0.43 -2.72
C CYS A 16 -7.29 0.63 -3.30
N LEU A 17 -7.78 1.87 -3.33
CA LEU A 17 -7.06 3.03 -3.82
C LEU A 17 -7.37 4.27 -2.96
N GLN A 18 -6.40 5.18 -2.87
CA GLN A 18 -6.51 6.48 -2.22
C GLN A 18 -5.70 7.52 -3.01
N PHE A 19 -6.03 8.80 -2.84
CA PHE A 19 -5.22 9.91 -3.33
C PHE A 19 -4.53 10.62 -2.16
N GLU A 20 -3.31 11.10 -2.41
CA GLU A 20 -2.69 12.12 -1.57
C GLU A 20 -3.18 13.52 -1.95
N GLN A 21 -2.91 14.52 -1.10
CA GLN A 21 -3.31 15.91 -1.36
C GLN A 21 -2.72 16.48 -2.66
N GLU A 22 -1.49 16.06 -3.01
CA GLU A 22 -0.77 16.53 -4.21
C GLU A 22 -1.13 15.75 -5.49
N GLY A 23 -2.06 14.79 -5.41
CA GLY A 23 -2.52 14.00 -6.56
C GLY A 23 -1.77 12.70 -6.81
N ASP A 24 -0.76 12.37 -5.98
CA ASP A 24 -0.17 11.03 -5.94
C ASP A 24 -1.26 9.98 -5.64
N VAL A 25 -1.19 8.83 -6.30
CA VAL A 25 -2.14 7.72 -6.13
C VAL A 25 -1.49 6.63 -5.30
N VAL A 26 -2.20 6.17 -4.29
CA VAL A 26 -1.81 5.06 -3.43
C VAL A 26 -2.75 3.89 -3.71
N THR A 27 -2.21 2.74 -4.10
CA THR A 27 -2.99 1.51 -4.27
C THR A 27 -2.48 0.42 -3.35
N ALA A 28 -3.36 -0.52 -3.01
CA ALA A 28 -2.93 -1.78 -2.40
C ALA A 28 -3.58 -2.99 -3.06
N ASP A 29 -2.96 -4.15 -2.87
CA ASP A 29 -3.33 -5.37 -3.57
C ASP A 29 -3.57 -6.59 -2.64
N GLY A 30 -3.99 -7.68 -3.28
CA GLY A 30 -4.28 -8.96 -2.63
C GLY A 30 -3.05 -9.72 -2.12
N ASP A 31 -1.84 -9.28 -2.45
CA ASP A 31 -0.59 -9.87 -1.96
C ASP A 31 0.01 -9.12 -0.77
N GLY A 32 -0.55 -7.95 -0.42
CA GLY A 32 -0.14 -7.17 0.73
C GLY A 32 0.86 -6.06 0.42
N PHE A 33 0.97 -5.68 -0.86
CA PHE A 33 1.81 -4.57 -1.29
C PHE A 33 1.02 -3.27 -1.34
N ILE A 34 1.72 -2.17 -1.00
CA ILE A 34 1.29 -0.80 -1.29
C ILE A 34 2.18 -0.27 -2.42
N THR A 35 1.56 0.28 -3.45
CA THR A 35 2.23 0.92 -4.59
C THR A 35 1.81 2.37 -4.67
N ILE A 36 2.80 3.25 -4.81
CA ILE A 36 2.64 4.70 -4.90
C ILE A 36 2.96 5.13 -6.32
N TYR A 37 2.04 5.87 -6.92
CA TYR A 37 2.20 6.44 -8.24
C TYR A 37 2.24 7.97 -8.15
N SER A 38 3.22 8.56 -8.81
CA SER A 38 3.31 10.02 -8.97
C SER A 38 3.09 10.40 -10.42
N VAL A 39 2.69 11.64 -10.63
CA VAL A 39 2.50 12.21 -11.96
C VAL A 39 3.76 13.00 -12.37
N ASP A 40 4.23 12.76 -13.59
CA ASP A 40 5.32 13.55 -14.16
C ASP A 40 4.83 14.87 -14.78
N SER A 41 5.74 15.68 -15.32
CA SER A 41 5.43 16.96 -15.94
C SER A 41 4.56 16.85 -17.21
N GLU A 42 4.48 15.66 -17.81
CA GLU A 42 3.66 15.40 -19.00
C GLU A 42 2.27 14.85 -18.63
N GLY A 43 2.00 14.67 -17.34
CA GLY A 43 0.73 14.15 -16.84
C GLY A 43 0.66 12.61 -16.81
N ALA A 44 1.78 11.91 -17.02
CA ALA A 44 1.82 10.45 -16.98
C ALA A 44 2.13 9.95 -15.56
N TYR A 45 1.36 8.96 -15.11
CA TYR A 45 1.61 8.30 -13.83
C TYR A 45 2.72 7.25 -13.95
N PHE A 46 3.65 7.26 -13.01
CA PHE A 46 4.72 6.27 -12.88
C PHE A 46 4.81 5.75 -11.44
N VAL A 47 5.35 4.53 -11.25
CA VAL A 47 5.56 3.95 -9.92
C VAL A 47 6.71 4.69 -9.23
N ARG A 48 6.40 5.46 -8.20
CA ARG A 48 7.40 6.12 -7.35
C ARG A 48 8.02 5.15 -6.36
N MET A 49 7.18 4.29 -5.77
CA MET A 49 7.56 3.39 -4.68
C MET A 49 6.63 2.19 -4.65
N GLU A 50 7.15 1.05 -4.20
CA GLU A 50 6.37 -0.15 -3.88
C GLU A 50 7.00 -0.82 -2.65
N PHE A 51 6.19 -1.28 -1.71
CA PHE A 51 6.67 -1.96 -0.51
C PHE A 51 5.64 -2.96 0.02
N GLU A 52 6.13 -4.04 0.64
CA GLU A 52 5.30 -5.01 1.36
C GLU A 52 4.85 -4.38 2.68
N ALA A 53 3.56 -4.09 2.78
CA ALA A 53 2.96 -3.48 3.95
C ALA A 53 2.34 -4.52 4.89
N HIS A 54 1.83 -5.62 4.31
CA HIS A 54 1.17 -6.72 5.00
C HIS A 54 1.63 -8.06 4.41
N ASN A 55 1.59 -9.15 5.19
CA ASN A 55 1.97 -10.49 4.70
C ASN A 55 0.77 -11.29 4.12
N LYS A 56 -0.35 -10.59 3.93
CA LYS A 56 -1.64 -11.00 3.37
C LYS A 56 -2.23 -9.80 2.65
N GLY A 57 -3.25 -10.03 1.83
CA GLY A 57 -3.93 -8.98 1.10
C GLY A 57 -4.42 -7.84 1.99
N ILE A 58 -4.31 -6.63 1.44
CA ILE A 58 -4.82 -5.40 2.05
C ILE A 58 -6.25 -5.22 1.59
N SER A 59 -7.15 -4.87 2.49
CA SER A 59 -8.58 -4.66 2.19
C SER A 59 -9.00 -3.20 2.32
N SER A 60 -8.19 -2.37 2.98
CA SER A 60 -8.54 -0.99 3.24
C SER A 60 -7.32 -0.06 3.25
N LEU A 61 -7.54 1.16 2.74
CA LEU A 61 -6.60 2.27 2.79
C LEU A 61 -7.35 3.56 3.19
N MET A 62 -6.72 4.38 4.03
CA MET A 62 -7.24 5.70 4.39
C MET A 62 -6.08 6.68 4.54
N MET A 63 -6.05 7.73 3.72
CA MET A 63 -5.12 8.84 3.88
C MET A 63 -5.74 9.89 4.81
N LEU A 64 -5.04 10.22 5.89
CA LEU A 64 -5.44 11.26 6.83
C LEU A 64 -4.87 12.62 6.41
N SER A 65 -5.52 13.70 6.84
CA SER A 65 -5.17 15.08 6.43
C SER A 65 -3.75 15.51 6.80
N GLU A 66 -3.16 14.90 7.83
CA GLU A 66 -1.81 15.17 8.32
C GLU A 66 -0.71 14.35 7.63
N GLY A 67 -1.04 13.55 6.60
CA GLY A 67 -0.06 12.73 5.87
C GLY A 67 0.19 11.34 6.49
N THR A 68 -0.68 10.90 7.41
CA THR A 68 -0.66 9.50 7.85
C THR A 68 -1.53 8.65 6.93
N LEU A 69 -0.94 7.63 6.33
CA LEU A 69 -1.68 6.58 5.63
C LEU A 69 -1.97 5.43 6.59
N LEU A 70 -3.23 5.00 6.69
CA LEU A 70 -3.62 3.76 7.36
C LEU A 70 -3.86 2.67 6.34
N SER A 71 -3.35 1.46 6.60
CA SER A 71 -3.66 0.25 5.85
C SER A 71 -4.24 -0.83 6.76
N GLY A 72 -5.27 -1.51 6.30
CA GLY A 72 -5.90 -2.64 6.98
C GLY A 72 -5.71 -3.94 6.19
N GLY A 73 -5.25 -4.97 6.88
CA GLY A 73 -5.01 -6.29 6.29
C GLY A 73 -6.17 -7.25 6.55
N ASP A 74 -6.53 -8.00 5.52
CA ASP A 74 -7.64 -8.95 5.53
C ASP A 74 -7.36 -10.13 6.47
N LYS A 75 -6.39 -10.97 6.11
CA LYS A 75 -6.13 -12.22 6.88
C LYS A 75 -5.10 -12.04 8.00
N ASP A 76 -4.28 -11.00 7.94
CA ASP A 76 -3.30 -10.74 9.00
C ASP A 76 -3.88 -9.95 10.17
N ARG A 77 -5.07 -9.36 9.98
CA ARG A 77 -5.85 -8.56 10.96
C ARG A 77 -5.08 -7.37 11.52
N LYS A 78 -4.12 -6.85 10.76
CA LYS A 78 -3.33 -5.69 11.18
C LYS A 78 -3.93 -4.40 10.70
N ILE A 79 -3.77 -3.36 11.51
CA ILE A 79 -3.88 -1.97 11.09
C ILE A 79 -2.49 -1.37 11.23
N VAL A 80 -1.97 -0.78 10.15
CA VAL A 80 -0.63 -0.19 10.12
C VAL A 80 -0.74 1.26 9.71
N ALA A 81 0.02 2.12 10.41
CA ALA A 81 0.12 3.54 10.11
C ALA A 81 1.48 3.86 9.49
N TRP A 82 1.49 4.65 8.43
CA TRP A 82 2.66 5.01 7.63
C TRP A 82 2.75 6.53 7.50
N ASP A 83 3.97 7.07 7.60
CA ASP A 83 4.24 8.49 7.43
C ASP A 83 4.57 8.78 5.95
N SER A 84 3.61 9.35 5.21
CA SER A 84 3.80 9.63 3.76
C SER A 84 4.87 10.70 3.52
N LEU A 85 5.07 11.61 4.47
CA LEU A 85 6.09 12.67 4.41
C LEU A 85 7.51 12.12 4.66
N GLN A 86 7.62 10.91 5.22
CA GLN A 86 8.88 10.20 5.47
C GLN A 86 8.98 8.90 4.66
N ASN A 87 8.64 8.95 3.38
CA ASN A 87 8.75 7.80 2.46
C ASN A 87 7.99 6.56 2.96
N TYR A 88 6.78 6.76 3.48
CA TYR A 88 5.92 5.74 4.07
C TYR A 88 6.64 4.88 5.11
N LYS A 89 7.45 5.52 5.96
CA LYS A 89 8.05 4.84 7.10
C LYS A 89 6.94 4.40 8.05
N LYS A 90 6.97 3.14 8.50
CA LYS A 90 6.01 2.63 9.49
C LYS A 90 6.10 3.45 10.79
N ILE A 91 4.98 4.04 11.19
CA ILE A 91 4.81 4.76 12.46
C ILE A 91 4.52 3.75 13.57
N THR A 92 3.48 2.95 13.37
CA THR A 92 3.01 1.96 14.34
C THR A 92 2.14 0.89 13.68
N GLU A 93 1.91 -0.22 14.37
CA GLU A 93 0.95 -1.24 13.98
C GLU A 93 0.19 -1.76 15.19
N THR A 94 -1.04 -2.22 14.97
CA THR A 94 -1.79 -3.02 15.93
C THR A 94 -2.38 -4.23 15.24
N LYS A 95 -2.48 -5.36 15.94
CA LYS A 95 -3.11 -6.59 15.43
C LYS A 95 -4.39 -6.85 16.22
N LEU A 96 -5.49 -7.00 15.51
CA LEU A 96 -6.78 -7.29 16.14
C LEU A 96 -6.82 -8.74 16.66
N PRO A 97 -7.50 -8.97 17.81
CA PRO A 97 -7.78 -10.31 18.31
C PRO A 97 -8.48 -11.20 17.28
N GLU A 98 -8.32 -12.52 17.40
CA GLU A 98 -8.93 -13.51 16.49
C GLU A 98 -10.46 -13.49 16.46
N THR A 99 -11.09 -12.94 17.49
CA THR A 99 -12.54 -12.77 17.56
C THR A 99 -13.05 -11.71 16.58
N PHE A 100 -12.16 -10.86 16.04
CA PHE A 100 -12.48 -9.87 15.01
C PHE A 100 -12.01 -10.38 13.63
N GLY A 101 -12.69 -9.91 12.57
CA GLY A 101 -12.30 -10.17 11.20
C GLY A 101 -11.09 -9.35 10.73
N GLY A 102 -10.84 -9.40 9.42
CA GLY A 102 -9.92 -8.49 8.74
C GLY A 102 -10.40 -7.04 8.78
N VAL A 103 -9.51 -6.13 8.36
CA VAL A 103 -9.76 -4.68 8.38
C VAL A 103 -9.96 -4.11 6.99
#